data_AF-A0A3B4FS46-F1
#
_entry.id   AF-A0A3B4FS46-F1
#
_cell.length_a   1.000
_cell.length_b   1.000
_cell.length_c   1.000
_cell.angle_alpha   90.00
_cell.angle_beta   90.00
_cell.angle_gamma   90.00
#
_symmetry.space_group_name_H-M   'P 1'
#
loop_
_entity.id
_entity.type
_entity.pdbx_description
1 polymer ?
#
loop_
_entity_poly.entity_id
_entity_poly.type
_entity_poly.pdbx_seq_one_letter_code
_entity_poly.pdbx_strand_id
1 'polypeptide(L)'
;MLLKYNIICVSGVMVLTQKPPVLSVRKGDTATMDCNLGTVDNTVFWYKQIPGGVPQHVLRFYHSYSSPRYGSGFSSPKFTSTHQSTSDYRLIIKNDRLCSLLL
;
A
#
# COMPACT_ATOMS: atom_id res chain seq x y z
N MET A 1 -2.44 -4.36 6.00
CA MET A 1 -2.01 -4.93 4.69
C MET A 1 -0.51 -4.79 4.57
N LEU A 2 0.21 -5.87 4.86
CA LEU A 2 1.67 -5.93 4.73
C LEU A 2 1.98 -6.40 3.31
N LEU A 3 2.73 -5.61 2.55
CA LEU A 3 3.39 -6.08 1.33
C LEU A 3 4.36 -7.18 1.77
N LYS A 4 4.00 -8.46 1.62
CA LYS A 4 4.91 -9.57 1.95
C LYS A 4 5.71 -9.94 0.72
N TYR A 5 6.94 -9.45 0.72
CA TYR A 5 8.08 -10.17 0.17
C TYR A 5 8.31 -11.47 0.97
N ASN A 6 8.81 -12.48 0.26
CA ASN A 6 9.08 -13.85 0.70
C ASN A 6 9.73 -13.93 2.11
N ILE A 7 8.93 -14.22 3.15
CA ILE A 7 9.43 -14.69 4.44
C ILE A 7 9.33 -16.21 4.42
N ILE A 8 10.46 -16.90 4.28
CA ILE A 8 10.57 -18.29 4.72
C ILE A 8 10.66 -18.23 6.25
N CYS A 9 9.52 -18.37 6.93
CA CYS A 9 9.48 -18.69 8.35
C CYS A 9 9.40 -20.20 8.46
N VAL A 10 10.48 -20.82 8.92
CA VAL A 10 10.46 -22.23 9.30
C VAL A 10 9.51 -22.35 10.50
N SER A 11 8.49 -23.21 10.35
CA SER A 11 7.34 -23.46 11.24
C SER A 11 6.09 -22.59 10.98
N GLY A 12 5.10 -23.17 10.30
CA GLY A 12 3.70 -22.71 10.24
C GLY A 12 3.39 -21.55 9.28
N VAL A 13 3.30 -21.81 7.98
CA VAL A 13 3.22 -20.77 6.94
C VAL A 13 1.76 -20.35 6.62
N MET A 14 1.33 -19.15 7.03
CA MET A 14 0.29 -18.39 6.30
C MET A 14 0.98 -17.53 5.23
N VAL A 15 0.91 -17.97 3.96
CA VAL A 15 1.41 -17.20 2.81
C VAL A 15 0.37 -16.16 2.40
N LEU A 16 0.73 -14.88 2.46
CA LEU A 16 -0.06 -13.83 1.81
C LEU A 16 0.41 -13.75 0.35
N THR A 17 -0.36 -14.27 -0.61
CA THR A 17 -0.06 -14.17 -2.04
C THR A 17 -0.65 -12.90 -2.63
N GLN A 18 0.18 -11.89 -2.94
CA GLN A 18 -0.21 -10.75 -3.76
C GLN A 18 0.03 -11.10 -5.23
N LYS A 19 -1.01 -11.05 -6.07
CA LYS A 19 -0.91 -11.29 -7.52
C LYS A 19 -1.34 -10.03 -8.28
N PRO A 20 -0.56 -9.54 -9.26
CA PRO A 20 0.79 -9.98 -9.62
C PRO A 20 1.83 -9.59 -8.53
N PRO A 21 2.96 -10.33 -8.41
CA PRO A 21 4.02 -10.02 -7.45
C PRO A 21 4.78 -8.74 -7.77
N VAL A 22 4.65 -8.23 -9.00
CA VAL A 22 5.24 -6.97 -9.45
C VAL A 22 4.26 -6.28 -10.38
N LEU A 23 3.95 -5.01 -10.12
CA LEU A 23 3.20 -4.16 -11.05
C LEU A 23 4.19 -3.18 -11.70
N SER A 24 4.51 -3.40 -12.98
CA SER A 24 5.33 -2.46 -13.74
C SER A 24 4.45 -1.38 -14.37
N VAL A 25 4.58 -0.16 -13.87
CA VAL A 25 3.73 1.00 -14.23
C VAL A 25 4.55 1.95 -15.10
N ARG A 26 4.05 2.34 -16.29
CA ARG A 26 4.79 3.28 -17.16
C ARG A 26 4.73 4.69 -16.56
N LYS A 27 5.58 5.59 -17.08
CA LYS A 27 5.51 7.01 -16.70
C LYS A 27 4.14 7.57 -17.11
N GLY A 28 3.44 8.20 -16.18
CA GLY A 28 2.09 8.72 -16.38
C GLY A 28 0.97 7.75 -15.97
N ASP A 29 1.28 6.47 -15.80
CA ASP A 29 0.30 5.48 -15.33
C ASP A 29 0.10 5.59 -13.81
N THR A 30 -1.04 5.09 -13.35
CA THR A 30 -1.40 5.06 -11.93
C THR A 30 -1.45 3.62 -11.44
N ALA A 31 -0.74 3.34 -10.34
CA ALA A 31 -0.84 2.08 -9.64
C ALA A 31 -1.99 2.13 -8.63
N THR A 32 -2.79 1.09 -8.56
CA THR A 32 -3.84 0.95 -7.54
C THR A 32 -3.68 -0.35 -6.78
N MET A 33 -3.85 -0.31 -5.46
CA MET A 33 -3.87 -1.48 -4.60
C MET A 33 -5.09 -1.43 -3.69
N ASP A 34 -5.81 -2.54 -3.62
CA ASP A 34 -7.04 -2.67 -2.83
C ASP A 34 -6.80 -3.44 -1.54
N CYS A 35 -7.43 -2.97 -0.47
CA CYS A 35 -7.33 -3.50 0.89
C CYS A 35 -8.73 -3.63 1.49
N ASN A 36 -9.16 -4.85 1.79
CA ASN A 36 -10.31 -5.07 2.66
C ASN A 36 -9.80 -5.38 4.09
N LEU A 37 -10.18 -4.57 5.08
CA LEU A 37 -9.80 -4.74 6.49
C LEU A 37 -10.66 -5.79 7.22
N GLY A 38 -11.74 -6.28 6.61
CA GLY A 38 -12.75 -7.08 7.28
C GLY A 38 -13.51 -6.27 8.34
N THR A 39 -13.83 -6.90 9.47
CA THR A 39 -14.68 -6.32 10.53
C THR A 39 -13.93 -5.81 11.76
N VAL A 40 -12.60 -5.92 11.79
CA VAL A 40 -11.82 -5.69 13.03
C VAL A 40 -11.28 -4.26 13.12
N ASP A 41 -10.93 -3.64 11.98
CA ASP A 41 -10.29 -2.33 11.95
C ASP A 41 -10.99 -1.39 10.96
N ASN A 42 -11.09 -0.12 11.36
CA ASN A 42 -11.64 0.95 10.52
C ASN A 42 -10.56 1.91 10.00
N THR A 43 -9.29 1.67 10.30
CA THR A 43 -8.16 2.50 9.85
C THR A 43 -7.20 1.66 9.01
N VAL A 44 -6.83 2.15 7.83
CA VAL A 44 -5.77 1.55 7.02
C VAL A 44 -4.43 2.27 7.22
N PHE A 45 -3.35 1.50 7.25
CA PHE A 45 -1.97 1.99 7.19
C PHE A 45 -1.28 1.39 5.97
N TRP A 46 -0.68 2.25 5.16
CA TRP A 46 0.07 1.87 3.98
C TRP A 46 1.56 2.04 4.24
N TYR A 47 2.32 1.01 3.91
CA TYR A 47 3.76 0.98 4.04
C TYR A 47 4.40 0.72 2.69
N LYS A 48 5.58 1.28 2.48
CA LYS A 48 6.45 0.97 1.36
C LYS A 48 7.64 0.18 1.90
N GLN A 49 7.92 -0.97 1.30
CA GLN A 49 9.12 -1.74 1.60
C GLN A 49 9.96 -1.87 0.33
N ILE A 50 11.28 -1.71 0.47
CA ILE A 50 12.25 -2.07 -0.55
C ILE A 50 12.99 -3.33 -0.08
N PRO A 51 13.43 -4.23 -0.98
CA PRO A 51 14.21 -5.40 -0.59
C PRO A 51 15.42 -5.01 0.28
N GLY A 52 15.57 -5.66 1.45
CA GLY A 52 16.64 -5.37 2.41
C GLY A 52 16.50 -4.08 3.22
N GLY A 53 15.46 -3.27 2.96
CA GLY A 53 15.19 -2.03 3.68
C GLY A 53 14.13 -2.16 4.77
N VAL A 54 14.10 -1.18 5.67
CA VAL A 54 13.06 -1.05 6.70
C VAL A 54 11.73 -0.60 6.06
N PRO A 55 10.57 -1.13 6.50
CA PRO A 55 9.27 -0.61 6.09
C PRO A 55 9.13 0.87 6.41
N GLN A 56 8.74 1.67 5.42
CA GLN A 56 8.51 3.09 5.55
C GLN A 56 7.01 3.37 5.58
N HIS A 57 6.54 4.08 6.62
CA HIS A 57 5.14 4.50 6.70
C HIS A 57 4.84 5.54 5.62
N VAL A 58 3.91 5.22 4.72
CA VAL A 58 3.51 6.10 3.61
C VAL A 58 2.39 7.02 4.05
N LEU A 59 1.27 6.43 4.49
CA LEU A 59 0.12 7.16 4.98
C LEU A 59 -0.82 6.28 5.80
N ARG A 60 -1.62 6.93 6.63
CA ARG A 60 -2.76 6.38 7.36
C ARG A 60 -4.05 7.03 6.87
N PHE A 61 -5.10 6.25 6.70
CA PHE A 61 -6.42 6.77 6.37
C PHE A 61 -7.53 6.10 7.19
N TYR A 62 -8.47 6.93 7.66
CA TYR A 62 -9.69 6.52 8.34
C TYR A 62 -10.84 7.10 7.53
N HIS A 63 -11.87 6.31 7.23
CA HIS A 63 -12.93 6.70 6.27
C HIS A 63 -13.61 8.05 6.59
N SER A 64 -13.71 8.45 7.86
CA SER A 64 -14.28 9.76 8.24
C SER A 64 -13.30 10.95 8.14
N TYR A 65 -12.02 10.73 7.83
CA TYR A 65 -11.08 11.82 7.61
C TYR A 65 -11.30 12.45 6.23
N SER A 66 -11.15 13.77 6.12
CA SER A 66 -11.22 14.47 4.83
C SER A 66 -10.02 14.16 3.92
N SER A 67 -8.89 13.76 4.50
CA SER A 67 -7.68 13.39 3.75
C SER A 67 -6.80 12.40 4.52
N PRO A 68 -5.91 11.66 3.82
CA PRO A 68 -4.91 10.82 4.46
C PRO A 68 -3.87 11.62 5.25
N ARG A 69 -3.36 11.03 6.32
CA ARG A 69 -2.21 11.56 7.07
C ARG A 69 -0.93 10.87 6.59
N TYR A 70 0.04 11.65 6.13
CA TYR A 70 1.25 11.13 5.50
C TYR A 70 2.39 10.88 6.50
N GLY A 71 3.22 9.89 6.20
CA GLY A 71 4.54 9.74 6.81
C GLY A 71 5.57 10.68 6.20
N SER A 72 6.75 10.74 6.83
CA SER A 72 7.85 11.60 6.38
C SER A 72 8.28 11.27 4.94
N GLY A 73 8.43 12.29 4.10
CA GLY A 73 8.84 12.14 2.70
C GLY A 73 7.74 11.68 1.73
N PHE A 74 6.49 11.56 2.18
CA PHE A 74 5.35 11.18 1.36
C PHE A 74 4.29 12.30 1.32
N SER A 75 3.62 12.46 0.18
CA SER A 75 2.61 13.51 0.00
C SER A 75 1.66 13.24 -1.17
N SER A 76 0.56 13.99 -1.18
CA SER A 76 -0.32 14.18 -2.34
C SER A 76 0.38 15.04 -3.42
N PRO A 77 0.12 14.85 -4.73
CA PRO A 77 -0.82 13.88 -5.32
C PRO A 77 -0.17 12.52 -5.63
N LYS A 78 1.10 12.32 -5.27
CA LYS A 78 1.85 11.11 -5.61
C LYS A 78 1.29 9.89 -4.90
N PHE A 79 0.95 10.01 -3.62
CA PHE A 79 0.29 8.98 -2.85
C PHE A 79 -1.06 9.51 -2.36
N THR A 80 -2.14 8.76 -2.60
CA THR A 80 -3.45 9.05 -2.02
C THR A 80 -4.18 7.77 -1.67
N SER A 81 -5.14 7.85 -0.76
CA SER A 81 -5.99 6.72 -0.40
C SER A 81 -7.44 7.13 -0.37
N THR A 82 -8.30 6.25 -0.88
CA THR A 82 -9.74 6.39 -0.88
C THR A 82 -10.38 5.17 -0.21
N HIS A 83 -11.67 5.26 0.08
CA HIS A 83 -12.44 4.15 0.62
C HIS A 83 -13.76 4.00 -0.15
N GLN A 84 -14.27 2.78 -0.24
CA GLN A 84 -15.61 2.49 -0.77
C GLN A 84 -16.60 2.12 0.34
N SER A 85 -16.09 1.60 1.45
CA SER A 85 -16.84 1.28 2.65
C SER A 85 -16.00 1.59 3.89
N THR A 86 -16.49 1.28 5.09
CA THR A 86 -15.70 1.40 6.32
C THR A 86 -14.51 0.43 6.38
N SER A 87 -14.52 -0.61 5.53
CA SER A 87 -13.52 -1.69 5.49
C SER A 87 -12.76 -1.79 4.16
N ASP A 88 -13.30 -1.25 3.07
CA ASP A 88 -12.69 -1.30 1.73
C ASP A 88 -11.92 -0.02 1.42
N TYR A 89 -10.60 -0.13 1.39
CA TYR A 89 -9.67 0.94 1.12
C TYR A 89 -8.89 0.69 -0.18
N ARG A 90 -8.51 1.77 -0.85
CA ARG A 90 -7.65 1.73 -2.03
C ARG A 90 -6.49 2.70 -1.85
N LEU A 91 -5.27 2.26 -2.15
CA LEU A 91 -4.12 3.13 -2.36
C LEU A 91 -4.00 3.43 -3.84
N ILE A 92 -3.70 4.69 -4.16
CA ILE A 92 -3.49 5.17 -5.52
C ILE A 92 -2.11 5.85 -5.53
N ILE A 93 -1.23 5.40 -6.42
CA ILE A 93 0.11 5.93 -6.59
C ILE A 93 0.27 6.44 -8.02
N LYS A 94 0.54 7.74 -8.16
CA LYS A 94 0.80 8.37 -9.46
C LYS A 94 2.28 8.26 -9.79
N ASN A 95 2.62 7.64 -10.92
CA ASN A 95 4.00 7.51 -11.35
C ASN A 95 4.39 8.67 -12.27
N ASP A 96 5.13 9.64 -11.74
CA ASP A 96 5.60 10.84 -12.45
C ASP A 96 7.00 10.68 -13.07
N ARG A 97 7.69 9.57 -12.77
CA ARG A 97 9.03 9.23 -13.28
C ARG A 97 9.05 7.80 -13.84
N LEU A 98 10.07 7.45 -14.62
CA LEU A 98 10.37 6.04 -14.93
C LEU A 98 10.92 5.38 -13.66
N CYS A 99 10.03 5.11 -12.71
CA CYS A 99 10.36 4.40 -11.48
C CYS A 99 9.68 3.04 -11.56
N SER A 100 10.46 1.97 -11.60
CA SER A 100 9.97 0.62 -11.30
C SER A 100 9.48 0.65 -9.85
N LEU A 101 8.17 0.74 -9.65
CA LEU A 101 7.59 0.48 -8.35
C LEU A 101 7.65 -1.03 -8.13
N LEU A 102 8.71 -1.49 -7.47
CA LEU A 102 8.69 -2.78 -6.82
C LEU A 102 7.78 -2.61 -5.60
N LEU A 103 6.55 -3.12 -5.71
CA LEU A 103 5.59 -3.25 -4.62
C LEU A 103 5.89 -4.51 -3.83
#